data_AF-A0A0F5PA26-F1
#
_entry.id   AF-A0A0F5PA26-F1
#
_cell.length_a   1.000
_cell.length_b   1.000
_cell.length_c   1.000
_cell.angle_alpha   90.00
_cell.angle_beta   90.00
_cell.angle_gamma   90.00
#
_symmetry.space_group_name_H-M   'P 1'
#
loop_
_entity.id
_entity.type
_entity.pdbx_description
1 polymer ?
#
loop_
_entity_poly.entity_id
_entity_poly.type
_entity_poly.pdbx_seq_one_letter_code
_entity_poly.pdbx_strand_id
1 'polypeptide(L)'
;MKIIQPIAIEPGAPLLEYGSLSLDFRAQAYVTADPRGDPTVVLETNVPETDAALWSAGTYATGVQKIFGHRIYEVIAAPSTTAQPDIGAAAEPATWLDLGPANRWKAFDGRISSETANPGTIVYRIAPGTVVNAIAFFGLYGSDMMVTMTDPIAGQVYSVSMDLQDNSGIVDYYNYFFDEIVLRPDVLLVDLPAYGQAEIEITIAAGVEDARVGEIVLGKLKQIGEANFGTSVGIQSYSKKDRDEFGSFVIVPRAFNDRADYDVTIETSKVYAAKKLLTAIRDTPTVFIGDENRLETVVYGFFKDFSIVLSNSANSACSIQVEGLT
;
A
#
# COMPACT_ATOMS: atom_id res chain seq x y z
N MET A 1 11.00 -17.39 1.99
CA MET A 1 10.02 -16.45 2.57
C MET A 1 10.68 -15.20 3.13
N LYS A 2 10.26 -14.06 2.61
CA LYS A 2 10.65 -12.73 3.06
C LYS A 2 9.40 -11.95 3.47
N ILE A 3 9.57 -10.88 4.23
CA ILE A 3 8.52 -9.91 4.50
C ILE A 3 9.06 -8.50 4.25
N ILE A 4 8.18 -7.59 3.86
CA ILE A 4 8.47 -6.15 3.84
C ILE A 4 7.83 -5.58 5.09
N GLN A 5 8.64 -5.27 6.10
CA GLN A 5 8.16 -4.53 7.25
C GLN A 5 7.91 -3.08 6.81
N PRO A 6 6.65 -2.60 6.80
CA PRO A 6 6.33 -1.29 6.28
C PRO A 6 6.96 -0.19 7.12
N ILE A 7 7.25 0.93 6.47
CA ILE A 7 7.49 2.22 7.10
C ILE A 7 6.20 3.03 6.93
N ALA A 8 5.66 3.51 8.04
CA ALA A 8 4.41 4.27 8.00
C ALA A 8 4.61 5.58 7.24
N ILE A 9 3.75 5.83 6.26
CA ILE A 9 3.65 7.10 5.54
C ILE A 9 2.36 7.74 6.04
N GLU A 10 2.45 8.43 7.17
CA GLU A 10 1.27 9.06 7.77
C GLU A 10 1.05 10.47 7.23
N PRO A 11 -0.21 10.94 7.13
CA PRO A 11 -0.56 12.29 6.70
C PRO A 11 -0.11 13.44 7.64
N GLY A 12 0.84 13.20 8.54
CA GLY A 12 1.37 14.20 9.49
C GLY A 12 2.74 14.78 9.13
N ALA A 13 3.36 14.32 8.04
CA ALA A 13 4.65 14.84 7.62
C ALA A 13 4.49 16.16 6.80
N PRO A 14 5.35 17.17 7.01
CA PRO A 14 5.26 18.42 6.28
C PRO A 14 5.55 18.17 4.80
N LEU A 15 4.55 18.38 3.96
CA LEU A 15 4.71 18.36 2.51
C LEU A 15 5.00 19.78 2.03
N LEU A 16 6.02 19.93 1.19
CA LEU A 16 6.20 21.13 0.38
C LEU A 16 5.30 20.97 -0.85
N GLU A 17 4.31 21.83 -1.01
CA GLU A 17 3.49 21.87 -2.22
C GLU A 17 4.31 22.42 -3.40
N TYR A 18 4.06 21.90 -4.61
CA TYR A 18 4.61 22.39 -5.87
C TYR A 18 4.16 23.85 -6.15
N GLY A 19 4.87 24.80 -5.55
CA GLY A 19 4.66 26.23 -5.69
C GLY A 19 5.96 26.92 -6.07
N SER A 20 6.27 26.93 -7.38
CA SER A 20 7.32 27.75 -8.01
C SER A 20 8.68 27.75 -7.29
N LEU A 21 9.41 26.64 -7.29
CA LEU A 21 10.82 26.65 -6.94
C LEU A 21 11.64 27.02 -8.17
N SER A 22 12.09 28.27 -8.21
CA SER A 22 13.19 28.73 -9.06
C SER A 22 14.41 27.84 -8.83
N LEU A 23 15.14 27.55 -9.92
CA LEU A 23 16.31 26.66 -10.02
C LEU A 23 17.52 26.99 -9.10
N ASP A 24 17.39 27.90 -8.15
CA ASP A 24 18.48 28.36 -7.28
C ASP A 24 18.03 28.42 -5.80
N PHE A 25 17.82 27.26 -5.17
CA PHE A 25 17.93 27.21 -3.70
C PHE A 25 18.33 25.83 -3.23
N ARG A 26 19.64 25.65 -3.02
CA ARG A 26 20.19 24.66 -2.08
C ARG A 26 19.71 25.02 -0.66
N ALA A 27 18.47 24.68 -0.32
CA ALA A 27 18.02 24.65 1.07
C ALA A 27 18.06 23.22 1.58
N GLN A 28 18.90 22.99 2.57
CA GLN A 28 18.78 21.86 3.48
C GLN A 28 17.36 21.86 4.06
N ALA A 29 16.51 20.94 3.60
CA ALA A 29 15.34 20.54 4.36
C ALA A 29 15.87 19.78 5.59
N TYR A 30 15.94 20.48 6.73
CA TYR A 30 16.28 19.85 8.00
C TYR A 30 15.13 18.93 8.40
N VAL A 31 15.45 17.65 8.58
CA VAL A 31 14.59 16.64 9.22
C VAL A 31 14.27 17.14 10.63
N THR A 32 13.08 17.69 10.86
CA THR A 32 12.56 17.90 12.21
C THR A 32 11.82 16.63 12.61
N ALA A 33 12.44 15.82 13.46
CA ALA A 33 11.77 14.66 14.06
C ALA A 33 10.44 15.07 14.73
N ASP A 34 9.42 14.23 14.61
CA ASP A 34 8.22 14.27 15.47
C ASP A 34 8.69 14.26 16.95
N PRO A 35 8.01 14.92 17.91
CA PRO A 35 8.24 14.72 19.34
C PRO A 35 8.34 13.26 19.83
N ARG A 36 7.96 12.25 19.03
CA ARG A 36 8.19 10.81 19.26
C ARG A 36 9.54 10.25 18.77
N GLY A 37 10.33 11.01 18.01
CA GLY A 37 11.62 10.59 17.48
C GLY A 37 11.55 9.75 16.20
N ASP A 38 10.36 9.63 15.59
CA ASP A 38 10.19 8.93 14.32
C ASP A 38 10.60 9.83 13.13
N PRO A 39 11.26 9.26 12.11
CA PRO A 39 11.70 9.98 10.93
C PRO A 39 10.49 10.43 10.13
N THR A 40 10.45 11.73 9.82
CA THR A 40 9.37 12.35 9.08
C THR A 40 9.50 12.05 7.59
N VAL A 41 8.53 11.33 7.03
CA VAL A 41 8.52 10.94 5.61
C VAL A 41 8.02 12.10 4.75
N VAL A 42 8.85 12.67 3.87
CA VAL A 42 8.38 13.69 2.93
C VAL A 42 7.74 13.00 1.72
N LEU A 43 6.53 13.39 1.36
CA LEU A 43 5.77 12.87 0.20
C LEU A 43 5.38 14.02 -0.74
N GLU A 44 5.98 14.11 -1.91
CA GLU A 44 5.56 15.04 -2.95
C GLU A 44 4.80 14.29 -4.06
N THR A 45 3.76 14.89 -4.63
CA THR A 45 2.97 14.23 -5.68
C THR A 45 2.26 15.20 -6.60
N ASN A 46 2.04 14.78 -7.85
CA ASN A 46 1.25 15.51 -8.83
C ASN A 46 -0.27 15.30 -8.66
N VAL A 47 -0.71 14.34 -7.82
CA VAL A 47 -2.13 14.09 -7.58
C VAL A 47 -2.70 15.23 -6.74
N PRO A 48 -3.71 15.97 -7.21
CA PRO A 48 -4.31 17.06 -6.44
C PRO A 48 -5.16 16.53 -5.27
N GLU A 49 -5.21 17.29 -4.18
CA GLU A 49 -6.10 17.02 -3.04
C GLU A 49 -7.30 17.96 -3.10
N THR A 50 -8.22 17.65 -4.03
CA THR A 50 -9.36 18.52 -4.36
C THR A 50 -10.71 17.81 -4.26
N ASP A 51 -10.75 16.64 -3.60
CA ASP A 51 -11.98 15.84 -3.44
C ASP A 51 -13.09 16.60 -2.70
N ALA A 52 -12.71 17.47 -1.76
CA ALA A 52 -13.60 18.42 -1.11
C ALA A 52 -12.81 19.68 -0.73
N ALA A 53 -13.52 20.74 -0.36
CA ALA A 53 -12.85 21.95 0.12
C ALA A 53 -12.17 21.68 1.47
N LEU A 54 -10.99 22.27 1.70
CA LEU A 54 -10.34 22.25 3.01
C LEU A 54 -11.29 22.80 4.09
N TRP A 55 -11.27 22.16 5.25
CA TRP A 55 -11.99 22.63 6.41
C TRP A 55 -11.36 23.92 6.92
N SER A 56 -12.20 24.91 7.17
CA SER A 56 -11.87 26.10 7.93
C SER A 56 -12.88 26.27 9.06
N ALA A 57 -12.51 26.97 10.13
CA ALA A 57 -13.48 27.25 11.19
C ALA A 57 -14.71 27.99 10.62
N GLY A 58 -15.91 27.47 10.89
CA GLY A 58 -17.16 27.97 10.33
C GLY A 58 -18.35 27.08 10.65
N THR A 59 -19.52 27.45 10.13
CA THR A 59 -20.76 26.68 10.26
C THR A 59 -21.06 25.97 8.96
N TYR A 60 -21.28 24.65 9.03
CA TYR A 60 -21.54 23.81 7.87
C TYR A 60 -22.88 23.11 8.01
N ALA A 61 -23.71 23.21 6.99
CA ALA A 61 -24.99 22.51 6.93
C ALA A 61 -24.80 21.00 6.70
N THR A 62 -25.82 20.21 7.00
CA THR A 62 -25.85 18.76 6.73
C THR A 62 -25.54 18.46 5.25
N GLY A 63 -24.73 17.43 4.99
CA GLY A 63 -24.30 16.99 3.66
C GLY A 63 -23.10 17.73 3.08
N VAL A 64 -22.56 18.75 3.77
CA VAL A 64 -21.33 19.42 3.33
C VAL A 64 -20.11 18.53 3.58
N GLN A 65 -19.27 18.35 2.56
CA GLN A 65 -18.01 17.61 2.66
C GLN A 65 -16.81 18.55 2.82
N LYS A 66 -15.87 18.17 3.69
CA LYS A 66 -14.65 18.93 3.97
C LYS A 66 -13.45 18.02 4.17
N ILE A 67 -12.27 18.49 3.75
CA ILE A 67 -11.00 17.80 4.02
C ILE A 67 -10.39 18.34 5.32
N PHE A 68 -10.03 17.45 6.23
CA PHE A 68 -9.25 17.78 7.43
C PHE A 68 -8.27 16.65 7.72
N GLY A 69 -6.99 16.97 7.95
CA GLY A 69 -5.96 15.93 8.18
C GLY A 69 -5.90 14.88 7.05
N HIS A 70 -6.05 15.32 5.80
CA HIS A 70 -6.05 14.47 4.60
C HIS A 70 -7.17 13.42 4.50
N ARG A 71 -8.21 13.57 5.31
CA ARG A 71 -9.42 12.74 5.29
C ARG A 71 -10.63 13.59 4.93
N ILE A 72 -11.60 12.98 4.26
CA ILE A 72 -12.85 13.61 3.85
C ILE A 72 -13.91 13.32 4.93
N TYR A 73 -14.55 14.37 5.40
CA TYR A 73 -15.64 14.29 6.36
C TYR A 73 -16.91 14.90 5.79
N GLU A 74 -18.06 14.31 6.10
CA GLU A 74 -19.40 14.81 5.73
C GLU A 74 -20.20 15.21 6.96
N VAL A 75 -20.85 16.38 6.96
CA VAL A 75 -21.69 16.81 8.08
C VAL A 75 -22.96 15.97 8.14
N ILE A 76 -23.22 15.32 9.28
CA ILE A 76 -24.47 14.59 9.55
C ILE A 76 -25.38 15.30 10.56
N ALA A 77 -24.86 16.29 11.29
CA ALA A 77 -25.64 17.07 12.24
C ALA A 77 -26.68 17.96 11.52
N ALA A 78 -27.90 18.00 12.06
CA ALA A 78 -28.97 18.89 11.61
C ALA A 78 -29.22 20.01 12.64
N PRO A 79 -29.39 21.28 12.21
CA PRO A 79 -29.32 21.78 10.83
C PRO A 79 -27.89 22.02 10.33
N SER A 80 -26.91 22.09 11.25
CA SER A 80 -25.53 22.41 10.96
C SER A 80 -24.60 22.02 12.11
N THR A 81 -23.30 22.00 11.86
CA THR A 81 -22.25 21.89 12.89
C THR A 81 -21.24 23.02 12.79
N THR A 82 -20.65 23.39 13.93
CA THR A 82 -19.45 24.24 14.03
C THR A 82 -18.24 23.47 14.55
N ALA A 83 -18.41 22.17 14.85
CA ALA A 83 -17.34 21.34 15.35
C ALA A 83 -16.28 21.09 14.28
N GLN A 84 -15.02 20.98 14.71
CA GLN A 84 -13.94 20.48 13.87
C GLN A 84 -14.23 19.02 13.45
N PRO A 85 -13.86 18.57 12.24
CA PRO A 85 -14.34 17.29 11.72
C PRO A 85 -13.91 16.06 12.53
N ASP A 86 -12.65 16.00 12.96
CA ASP A 86 -12.10 14.91 13.81
C ASP A 86 -12.79 14.83 15.18
N ILE A 87 -12.96 15.96 15.86
CA ILE A 87 -13.62 16.05 17.17
C ILE A 87 -15.10 15.73 17.01
N GLY A 88 -15.73 16.25 15.98
CA GLY A 88 -17.15 16.08 15.74
C GLY A 88 -17.53 14.69 15.23
N ALA A 89 -16.61 13.96 14.59
CA ALA A 89 -16.78 12.56 14.23
C ALA A 89 -16.69 11.64 15.46
N ALA A 90 -15.87 11.99 16.47
CA ALA A 90 -15.74 11.26 17.72
C ALA A 90 -16.78 11.68 18.80
N ALA A 91 -17.61 12.68 18.52
CA ALA A 91 -18.61 13.18 19.46
C ALA A 91 -19.83 12.23 19.57
N GLU A 92 -20.57 12.33 20.68
CA GLU A 92 -21.82 11.58 20.90
C GLU A 92 -22.96 12.56 21.21
N PRO A 93 -23.93 12.78 20.28
CA PRO A 93 -24.02 12.18 18.94
C PRO A 93 -22.99 12.76 17.95
N ALA A 94 -22.55 11.93 17.00
CA ALA A 94 -21.60 12.35 15.97
C ALA A 94 -22.20 13.45 15.09
N THR A 95 -21.38 14.45 14.77
CA THR A 95 -21.76 15.58 13.92
C THR A 95 -21.14 15.52 12.53
N TRP A 96 -20.08 14.73 12.37
CA TRP A 96 -19.41 14.44 11.11
C TRP A 96 -19.32 12.92 10.91
N LEU A 97 -19.38 12.50 9.65
CA LEU A 97 -19.11 11.15 9.18
C LEU A 97 -17.76 11.16 8.46
N ASP A 98 -16.85 10.26 8.86
CA ASP A 98 -15.57 10.06 8.17
C ASP A 98 -15.79 9.16 6.94
N LEU A 99 -15.51 9.69 5.75
CA LEU A 99 -15.64 8.98 4.47
C LEU A 99 -14.33 8.29 4.03
N GLY A 100 -13.22 8.51 4.74
CA GLY A 100 -11.91 7.96 4.42
C GLY A 100 -10.90 9.00 3.90
N PRO A 101 -9.73 8.54 3.44
CA PRO A 101 -8.66 9.42 2.96
C PRO A 101 -9.03 10.11 1.63
N ALA A 102 -8.45 11.29 1.42
CA ALA A 102 -8.52 11.97 0.13
C ALA A 102 -7.85 11.14 -0.98
N ASN A 103 -8.21 11.37 -2.24
CA ASN A 103 -7.74 10.57 -3.38
C ASN A 103 -6.23 10.40 -3.40
N ARG A 104 -5.49 11.47 -3.11
CA ARG A 104 -4.02 11.49 -3.00
C ARG A 104 -3.42 10.44 -2.05
N TRP A 105 -4.12 10.11 -0.96
CA TRP A 105 -3.63 9.32 0.16
C TRP A 105 -4.16 7.90 0.20
N LYS A 106 -5.07 7.54 -0.72
CA LYS A 106 -5.59 6.18 -0.84
C LYS A 106 -4.48 5.16 -1.11
N ALA A 107 -3.46 5.52 -1.89
CA ALA A 107 -2.26 4.72 -2.14
C ALA A 107 -1.44 4.30 -0.89
N PHE A 108 -1.75 4.84 0.30
CA PHE A 108 -1.02 4.56 1.55
C PHE A 108 -1.98 4.29 2.72
N ASP A 109 -3.25 3.96 2.45
CA ASP A 109 -4.27 3.83 3.48
C ASP A 109 -4.41 2.41 4.05
N GLY A 110 -3.64 1.47 3.54
CA GLY A 110 -3.63 0.08 4.01
C GLY A 110 -4.71 -0.78 3.38
N ARG A 111 -5.34 -0.33 2.28
CA ARG A 111 -6.42 -1.05 1.60
C ARG A 111 -6.21 -1.03 0.09
N ILE A 112 -6.13 -2.22 -0.51
CA ILE A 112 -5.90 -2.35 -1.96
C ILE A 112 -7.11 -1.86 -2.77
N SER A 113 -8.33 -1.95 -2.24
CA SER A 113 -9.56 -1.56 -2.95
C SER A 113 -9.78 -0.05 -3.05
N SER A 114 -9.09 0.77 -2.25
CA SER A 114 -9.12 2.22 -2.36
C SER A 114 -8.00 2.68 -3.29
N GLU A 115 -8.37 3.05 -4.51
CA GLU A 115 -7.39 3.49 -5.50
C GLU A 115 -7.20 5.00 -5.49
N THR A 116 -5.94 5.45 -5.53
CA THR A 116 -5.60 6.79 -6.01
C THR A 116 -5.65 6.79 -7.53
N ALA A 117 -6.37 7.74 -8.13
CA ALA A 117 -6.42 7.92 -9.57
C ALA A 117 -5.98 9.33 -10.00
N ASN A 118 -5.26 9.44 -11.10
CA ASN A 118 -4.92 10.74 -11.72
C ASN A 118 -4.82 10.62 -13.24
N PRO A 119 -5.37 11.58 -14.01
CA PRO A 119 -5.29 11.55 -15.46
C PRO A 119 -3.85 11.52 -15.99
N GLY A 120 -3.58 10.55 -16.86
CA GLY A 120 -2.33 10.38 -17.59
C GLY A 120 -1.14 9.87 -16.78
N THR A 121 -0.81 10.48 -15.64
CA THR A 121 0.36 10.08 -14.83
C THR A 121 0.15 10.28 -13.33
N ILE A 122 0.67 9.36 -12.52
CA ILE A 122 0.86 9.54 -11.09
C ILE A 122 2.37 9.60 -10.83
N VAL A 123 2.81 10.62 -10.10
CA VAL A 123 4.19 10.77 -9.64
C VAL A 123 4.18 10.92 -8.12
N TYR A 124 4.98 10.10 -7.43
CA TYR A 124 5.25 10.21 -6.00
C TYR A 124 6.75 10.34 -5.78
N ARG A 125 7.19 11.38 -5.06
CA ARG A 125 8.55 11.53 -4.55
C ARG A 125 8.50 11.31 -3.04
N ILE A 126 9.19 10.28 -2.56
CA ILE A 126 9.13 9.84 -1.18
C ILE A 126 10.54 9.93 -0.61
N ALA A 127 10.73 10.68 0.47
CA ALA A 127 11.97 10.69 1.25
C ALA A 127 11.69 10.02 2.60
N PRO A 128 11.96 8.71 2.76
CA PRO A 128 11.58 7.95 3.95
C PRO A 128 12.36 8.33 5.22
N GLY A 129 13.50 9.03 5.09
CA GLY A 129 14.41 9.36 6.18
C GLY A 129 15.07 8.14 6.85
N THR A 130 14.83 6.93 6.33
CA THR A 130 15.42 5.67 6.78
C THR A 130 15.74 4.76 5.61
N VAL A 131 16.49 3.70 5.88
CA VAL A 131 16.80 2.67 4.89
C VAL A 131 15.51 1.95 4.48
N VAL A 132 15.17 2.09 3.20
CA VAL A 132 14.19 1.28 2.46
C VAL A 132 14.97 0.41 1.47
N ASN A 133 14.69 -0.88 1.43
CA ASN A 133 15.30 -1.81 0.48
C ASN A 133 14.28 -2.70 -0.24
N ALA A 134 12.99 -2.49 0.01
CA ALA A 134 11.92 -3.12 -0.76
C ALA A 134 10.69 -2.22 -0.87
N ILE A 135 10.01 -2.35 -2.01
CA ILE A 135 8.75 -1.69 -2.33
C ILE A 135 7.82 -2.72 -2.97
N ALA A 136 6.58 -2.78 -2.52
CA ALA A 136 5.52 -3.52 -3.18
C ALA A 136 4.42 -2.55 -3.63
N PHE A 137 3.87 -2.81 -4.80
CA PHE A 137 2.77 -2.08 -5.39
C PHE A 137 1.62 -3.05 -5.63
N PHE A 138 0.40 -2.63 -5.30
CA PHE A 138 -0.82 -3.40 -5.50
C PHE A 138 -1.86 -2.56 -6.21
N GLY A 139 -2.66 -3.20 -7.08
CA GLY A 139 -3.75 -2.53 -7.80
C GLY A 139 -3.28 -1.44 -8.77
N LEU A 140 -2.16 -1.67 -9.45
CA LEU A 140 -1.64 -0.78 -10.48
C LEU A 140 -2.49 -0.84 -11.75
N TYR A 141 -2.75 0.34 -12.30
CA TYR A 141 -3.36 0.51 -13.61
C TYR A 141 -2.57 1.55 -14.39
N GLY A 142 -1.96 1.13 -15.49
CA GLY A 142 -1.16 1.98 -16.37
C GLY A 142 -0.48 1.20 -17.49
N SER A 143 0.23 1.91 -18.35
CA SER A 143 1.11 1.34 -19.38
C SER A 143 2.47 0.97 -18.81
N ASP A 144 3.10 1.86 -18.04
CA ASP A 144 4.46 1.69 -17.58
C ASP A 144 4.66 2.29 -16.19
N MET A 145 5.62 1.71 -15.47
CA MET A 145 6.06 2.20 -14.18
C MET A 145 7.58 2.39 -14.18
N MET A 146 8.04 3.50 -13.61
CA MET A 146 9.44 3.79 -13.39
C MET A 146 9.69 4.11 -11.92
N VAL A 147 10.68 3.44 -11.33
CA VAL A 147 11.13 3.71 -9.96
C VAL A 147 12.59 4.10 -10.00
N THR A 148 12.91 5.28 -9.47
CA THR A 148 14.28 5.75 -9.32
C THR A 148 14.58 6.07 -7.86
N MET A 149 15.81 5.83 -7.45
CA MET A 149 16.29 6.17 -6.12
C MET A 149 17.54 7.03 -6.25
N THR A 150 17.51 8.21 -5.62
CA THR A 150 18.57 9.22 -5.70
C THR A 150 19.04 9.58 -4.29
N ASP A 151 20.31 9.33 -4.01
CA ASP A 151 20.95 9.76 -2.77
C ASP A 151 21.53 11.19 -2.96
N PRO A 152 21.42 12.07 -1.95
CA PRO A 152 21.89 13.46 -2.06
C PRO A 152 23.40 13.59 -2.26
N ILE A 153 24.19 12.56 -1.95
CA ILE A 153 25.65 12.55 -2.09
C ILE A 153 26.07 11.67 -3.27
N ALA A 154 25.56 10.44 -3.35
CA ALA A 154 25.95 9.46 -4.35
C ALA A 154 25.25 9.64 -5.72
N GLY A 155 24.18 10.45 -5.79
CA GLY A 155 23.38 10.63 -7.00
C GLY A 155 22.41 9.47 -7.21
N GLN A 156 22.05 9.20 -8.47
CA GLN A 156 21.14 8.10 -8.81
C GLN A 156 21.81 6.75 -8.53
N VAL A 157 21.23 5.99 -7.60
CA VAL A 157 21.75 4.70 -7.13
C VAL A 157 20.90 3.51 -7.58
N TYR A 158 19.67 3.77 -8.02
CA TYR A 158 18.76 2.76 -8.56
C TYR A 158 17.84 3.36 -9.62
N SER A 159 17.54 2.58 -10.65
CA SER A 159 16.59 2.93 -11.71
C SER A 159 16.07 1.67 -12.34
N VAL A 160 14.76 1.47 -12.30
CA VAL A 160 14.08 0.36 -12.97
C VAL A 160 12.85 0.89 -13.70
N SER A 161 12.59 0.35 -14.88
CA SER A 161 11.37 0.61 -15.65
C SER A 161 10.73 -0.74 -15.97
N MET A 162 9.41 -0.79 -15.88
CA MET A 162 8.61 -2.00 -16.06
C MET A 162 7.39 -1.69 -16.90
N ASP A 163 7.03 -2.61 -17.77
CA ASP A 163 5.76 -2.62 -18.48
C ASP A 163 4.69 -3.22 -17.54
N LEU A 164 3.57 -2.51 -17.41
CA LEU A 164 2.42 -2.96 -16.62
C LEU A 164 1.42 -3.73 -17.47
N GLN A 165 1.63 -3.84 -18.78
CA GLN A 165 0.83 -4.69 -19.66
C GLN A 165 1.39 -6.11 -19.65
N ASP A 166 0.56 -7.08 -19.26
CA ASP A 166 0.89 -8.49 -19.30
C ASP A 166 0.60 -9.08 -20.69
N ASN A 167 1.62 -9.05 -21.54
CA ASN A 167 1.60 -9.62 -22.87
C ASN A 167 1.94 -11.12 -22.91
N SER A 168 2.07 -11.81 -21.76
CA SER A 168 2.50 -13.21 -21.69
C SER A 168 1.48 -14.21 -22.28
N GLY A 169 0.21 -13.81 -22.40
CA GLY A 169 -0.84 -14.58 -23.06
C GLY A 169 -0.89 -14.45 -24.59
N ILE A 170 -0.08 -13.56 -25.19
CA ILE A 170 -0.09 -13.31 -26.63
C ILE A 170 0.80 -14.34 -27.33
N VAL A 171 0.23 -15.51 -27.64
CA VAL A 171 0.97 -16.63 -28.23
C VAL A 171 0.93 -16.63 -29.77
N ASP A 172 0.02 -15.87 -30.39
CA ASP A 172 -0.16 -15.80 -31.84
C ASP A 172 -0.62 -14.41 -32.33
N TYR A 173 -0.42 -14.14 -33.62
CA TYR A 173 -0.81 -12.88 -34.28
C TYR A 173 -2.30 -12.57 -34.15
N TYR A 174 -3.17 -13.57 -33.97
CA TYR A 174 -4.60 -13.40 -33.71
C TYR A 174 -4.87 -12.85 -32.30
N ASN A 175 -4.23 -13.42 -31.28
CA ASN A 175 -4.37 -12.99 -29.88
C ASN A 175 -3.91 -11.53 -29.69
N TYR A 176 -2.89 -11.09 -30.42
CA TYR A 176 -2.44 -9.69 -30.37
C TYR A 176 -3.51 -8.66 -30.78
N PHE A 177 -4.42 -9.02 -31.70
CA PHE A 177 -5.49 -8.12 -32.16
C PHE A 177 -6.82 -8.30 -31.44
N PHE A 178 -7.05 -9.46 -30.79
CA PHE A 178 -8.38 -9.84 -30.30
C PHE A 178 -8.42 -10.25 -28.83
N ASP A 179 -7.29 -10.48 -28.14
CA ASP A 179 -7.30 -10.68 -26.70
C ASP A 179 -7.39 -9.34 -25.95
N GLU A 180 -8.04 -9.39 -24.79
CA GLU A 180 -8.11 -8.28 -23.85
C GLU A 180 -6.71 -8.01 -23.26
N ILE A 181 -6.35 -6.74 -23.12
CA ILE A 181 -5.09 -6.35 -22.47
C ILE A 181 -5.18 -6.77 -21.00
N VAL A 182 -4.47 -7.82 -20.63
CA VAL A 182 -4.32 -8.21 -19.23
C VAL A 182 -3.28 -7.29 -18.61
N LEU A 183 -3.64 -6.61 -17.53
CA LEU A 183 -2.70 -5.78 -16.78
C LEU A 183 -2.00 -6.61 -15.72
N ARG A 184 -0.77 -6.21 -15.38
CA ARG A 184 -0.05 -6.67 -14.19
C ARG A 184 -0.36 -5.69 -13.06
N PRO A 185 -1.31 -6.02 -12.16
CA PRO A 185 -1.73 -5.11 -11.11
C PRO A 185 -0.70 -5.00 -9.99
N ASP A 186 0.17 -6.00 -9.83
CA ASP A 186 1.08 -6.06 -8.68
C ASP A 186 2.54 -6.11 -9.13
N VAL A 187 3.38 -5.32 -8.47
CA VAL A 187 4.82 -5.27 -8.74
C VAL A 187 5.59 -5.32 -7.43
N LEU A 188 6.67 -6.11 -7.41
CA LEU A 188 7.52 -6.28 -6.25
C LEU A 188 8.98 -5.93 -6.59
N LEU A 189 9.55 -4.98 -5.86
CA LEU A 189 10.96 -4.59 -5.92
C LEU A 189 11.61 -4.89 -4.57
N VAL A 190 12.66 -5.71 -4.55
CA VAL A 190 13.32 -6.18 -3.30
C VAL A 190 14.84 -5.97 -3.32
N ASP A 191 15.35 -5.34 -4.37
CA ASP A 191 16.76 -5.15 -4.66
C ASP A 191 17.20 -3.69 -4.51
N LEU A 192 16.40 -2.86 -3.86
CA LEU A 192 16.74 -1.46 -3.63
C LEU A 192 17.98 -1.35 -2.72
N PRO A 193 19.02 -0.61 -3.14
CA PRO A 193 20.19 -0.35 -2.32
C PRO A 193 19.87 0.35 -0.99
N ALA A 194 20.60 0.01 0.08
CA ALA A 194 20.30 0.46 1.43
C ALA A 194 20.81 1.89 1.73
N TYR A 195 20.22 2.93 1.12
CA TYR A 195 20.54 4.34 1.37
C TYR A 195 19.48 5.00 2.25
N GLY A 196 19.86 5.41 3.46
CA GLY A 196 18.91 5.94 4.44
C GLY A 196 18.46 7.40 4.22
N GLN A 197 19.08 8.11 3.30
CA GLN A 197 18.78 9.51 2.96
C GLN A 197 18.35 9.66 1.50
N ALA A 198 18.16 8.55 0.78
CA ALA A 198 17.77 8.60 -0.61
C ALA A 198 16.27 8.96 -0.76
N GLU A 199 15.98 9.73 -1.79
CA GLU A 199 14.65 9.99 -2.29
C GLU A 199 14.28 8.91 -3.31
N ILE A 200 13.05 8.41 -3.23
CA ILE A 200 12.47 7.42 -4.13
C ILE A 200 11.41 8.13 -4.95
N GLU A 201 11.59 8.19 -6.26
CA GLU A 201 10.62 8.71 -7.21
C GLU A 201 9.94 7.54 -7.93
N ILE A 202 8.62 7.48 -7.83
CA ILE A 202 7.74 6.50 -8.46
C ILE A 202 6.92 7.25 -9.50
N THR A 203 6.97 6.81 -10.74
CA THR A 203 6.15 7.32 -11.85
C THR A 203 5.33 6.18 -12.42
N ILE A 204 4.02 6.35 -12.48
CA ILE A 204 3.08 5.44 -13.13
C ILE A 204 2.44 6.23 -14.28
N ALA A 205 2.59 5.75 -15.51
CA ALA A 205 2.00 6.36 -16.68
C ALA A 205 0.85 5.51 -17.22
N ALA A 206 -0.20 6.15 -17.71
CA ALA A 206 -1.35 5.53 -18.37
C ALA A 206 -1.73 6.26 -19.68
N GLY A 207 -0.89 7.21 -20.13
CA GLY A 207 -1.10 7.93 -21.38
C GLY A 207 -2.33 8.83 -21.36
N VAL A 208 -3.41 8.39 -22.02
CA VAL A 208 -4.69 9.12 -22.10
C VAL A 208 -5.71 8.65 -21.06
N GLU A 209 -5.45 7.53 -20.39
CA GLU A 209 -6.30 6.98 -19.35
C GLU A 209 -5.92 7.52 -17.97
N ASP A 210 -6.70 7.17 -16.96
CA ASP A 210 -6.38 7.50 -15.57
C ASP A 210 -5.36 6.49 -15.04
N ALA A 211 -4.17 6.94 -14.67
CA ALA A 211 -3.23 6.11 -13.92
C ALA A 211 -3.81 5.85 -12.53
N ARG A 212 -3.71 4.60 -12.05
CA ARG A 212 -4.23 4.20 -10.73
C ARG A 212 -3.25 3.35 -9.95
N VAL A 213 -3.37 3.45 -8.64
CA VAL A 213 -2.65 2.60 -7.69
C VAL A 213 -3.50 2.38 -6.45
N GLY A 214 -3.63 1.12 -6.03
CA GLY A 214 -4.36 0.73 -4.82
C GLY A 214 -3.53 1.00 -3.57
N GLU A 215 -2.38 0.33 -3.44
CA GLU A 215 -1.53 0.45 -2.25
C GLU A 215 -0.05 0.39 -2.63
N ILE A 216 0.76 1.26 -2.00
CA ILE A 216 2.21 1.28 -2.11
C ILE A 216 2.81 1.03 -0.73
N VAL A 217 3.52 -0.09 -0.59
CA VAL A 217 4.17 -0.47 0.66
C VAL A 217 5.69 -0.35 0.51
N LEU A 218 6.27 0.67 1.15
CA LEU A 218 7.72 0.84 1.27
C LEU A 218 8.20 0.29 2.61
N GLY A 219 9.35 -0.39 2.62
CA GLY A 219 9.81 -0.96 3.87
C GLY A 219 11.18 -1.61 3.87
N LYS A 220 11.44 -2.28 4.98
CA LYS A 220 12.65 -3.07 5.20
C LYS A 220 12.36 -4.54 4.92
N LEU A 221 13.05 -5.10 3.94
CA LEU A 221 13.04 -6.52 3.63
C LEU A 221 13.70 -7.30 4.77
N LYS A 222 12.96 -8.25 5.33
CA LYS A 222 13.44 -9.20 6.34
C LYS A 222 13.24 -10.62 5.84
N GLN A 223 14.30 -11.41 5.83
CA GLN A 223 14.21 -12.83 5.54
C GLN A 223 13.88 -13.61 6.81
N ILE A 224 12.80 -14.39 6.77
CA ILE A 224 12.38 -15.25 7.89
C ILE A 224 12.94 -16.66 7.70
N GLY A 225 12.87 -17.18 6.48
CA GLY A 225 13.27 -18.54 6.13
C GLY A 225 13.09 -18.81 4.65
N GLU A 226 13.00 -20.08 4.28
CA GLU A 226 12.75 -20.53 2.91
C GLU A 226 11.31 -21.03 2.79
N ALA A 227 10.58 -20.56 1.77
CA ALA A 227 9.21 -21.03 1.55
C ALA A 227 9.29 -22.36 0.79
N ASN A 228 8.63 -23.38 1.29
CA ASN A 228 8.63 -24.71 0.72
C ASN A 228 7.48 -24.89 -0.29
N PHE A 229 7.70 -25.83 -1.21
CA PHE A 229 6.62 -26.40 -2.01
C PHE A 229 5.60 -27.07 -1.08
N GLY A 230 4.34 -26.69 -1.19
CA GLY A 230 3.31 -26.99 -0.19
C GLY A 230 2.63 -25.74 0.36
N THR A 231 3.23 -24.56 0.14
CA THR A 231 2.55 -23.27 0.31
C THR A 231 1.30 -23.23 -0.57
N SER A 232 0.14 -22.96 0.03
CA SER A 232 -1.14 -22.87 -0.69
C SER A 232 -1.63 -21.43 -0.74
N VAL A 233 -2.10 -21.03 -1.91
CA VAL A 233 -2.69 -19.71 -2.18
C VAL A 233 -4.16 -19.89 -2.55
N GLY A 234 -5.00 -18.94 -2.18
CA GLY A 234 -6.43 -18.99 -2.45
C GLY A 234 -7.13 -17.70 -2.06
N ILE A 235 -8.46 -17.72 -2.11
CA ILE A 235 -9.29 -16.57 -1.76
C ILE A 235 -10.31 -16.94 -0.70
N GLN A 236 -10.69 -15.96 0.12
CA GLN A 236 -11.81 -16.03 1.03
C GLN A 236 -12.88 -15.04 0.58
N SER A 237 -13.91 -15.53 -0.09
CA SER A 237 -15.04 -14.70 -0.55
C SER A 237 -16.09 -14.51 0.55
N TYR A 238 -16.54 -13.27 0.74
CA TYR A 238 -17.64 -12.95 1.66
C TYR A 238 -19.01 -12.90 0.97
N SER A 239 -19.08 -13.28 -0.31
CA SER A 239 -20.32 -13.24 -1.10
C SER A 239 -21.42 -14.10 -0.48
N LYS A 240 -22.64 -13.56 -0.43
CA LYS A 240 -23.81 -14.32 0.04
C LYS A 240 -24.38 -15.12 -1.11
N LYS A 241 -24.53 -16.43 -0.94
CA LYS A 241 -25.12 -17.33 -1.94
C LYS A 241 -26.37 -17.98 -1.33
N ASP A 242 -27.51 -17.35 -1.52
CA ASP A 242 -28.79 -17.88 -1.03
C ASP A 242 -29.50 -18.66 -2.14
N ARG A 243 -30.36 -19.61 -1.77
CA ARG A 243 -31.30 -20.23 -2.71
C ARG A 243 -32.67 -19.59 -2.53
N ASP A 244 -33.32 -19.26 -3.64
CA ASP A 244 -34.71 -18.81 -3.63
C ASP A 244 -35.68 -19.99 -3.41
N GLU A 245 -36.96 -19.67 -3.22
CA GLU A 245 -38.04 -20.65 -3.01
C GLU A 245 -38.25 -21.58 -4.22
N PHE A 246 -37.65 -21.27 -5.37
CA PHE A 246 -37.74 -22.03 -6.62
C PHE A 246 -36.48 -22.86 -6.90
N GLY A 247 -35.51 -22.85 -5.98
CA GLY A 247 -34.28 -23.65 -6.06
C GLY A 247 -33.16 -23.04 -6.88
N SER A 248 -33.32 -21.80 -7.38
CA SER A 248 -32.26 -21.04 -8.05
C SER A 248 -31.39 -20.29 -7.05
N PHE A 249 -30.13 -20.06 -7.38
CA PHE A 249 -29.22 -19.30 -6.53
C PHE A 249 -29.33 -17.80 -6.79
N VAL A 250 -29.54 -17.02 -5.73
CA VAL A 250 -29.36 -15.58 -5.70
C VAL A 250 -27.99 -15.30 -5.08
N ILE A 251 -27.07 -14.79 -5.91
CA ILE A 251 -25.71 -14.45 -5.49
C ILE A 251 -25.65 -12.94 -5.29
N VAL A 252 -25.36 -12.53 -4.06
CA VAL A 252 -25.00 -11.14 -3.74
C VAL A 252 -23.47 -11.09 -3.65
N PRO A 253 -22.78 -10.60 -4.70
CA PRO A 253 -21.33 -10.51 -4.69
C PRO A 253 -20.88 -9.54 -3.59
N ARG A 254 -19.82 -9.91 -2.89
CA ARG A 254 -19.11 -9.06 -1.92
C ARG A 254 -17.60 -9.17 -2.16
N ALA A 255 -16.83 -8.34 -1.47
CA ALA A 255 -15.39 -8.41 -1.45
C ALA A 255 -14.88 -9.81 -1.08
N PHE A 256 -13.62 -10.08 -1.45
CA PHE A 256 -12.88 -11.27 -1.09
C PHE A 256 -11.50 -10.85 -0.63
N ASN A 257 -10.89 -11.62 0.26
CA ASN A 257 -9.50 -11.41 0.64
C ASN A 257 -8.66 -12.54 0.08
N ASP A 258 -7.45 -12.22 -0.35
CA ASP A 258 -6.46 -13.25 -0.66
C ASP A 258 -6.03 -13.98 0.61
N ARG A 259 -5.65 -15.23 0.47
CA ARG A 259 -5.19 -16.08 1.57
C ARG A 259 -3.98 -16.85 1.11
N ALA A 260 -2.95 -16.88 1.95
CA ALA A 260 -1.81 -17.75 1.78
C ALA A 260 -1.49 -18.48 3.08
N ASP A 261 -1.33 -19.81 2.98
CA ASP A 261 -0.80 -20.64 4.06
C ASP A 261 0.63 -21.04 3.65
N TYR A 262 1.62 -20.37 4.24
CA TYR A 262 3.03 -20.59 3.94
C TYR A 262 3.58 -21.74 4.78
N ASP A 263 4.25 -22.68 4.13
CA ASP A 263 5.13 -23.65 4.77
C ASP A 263 6.57 -23.16 4.65
N VAL A 264 7.22 -22.92 5.77
CA VAL A 264 8.51 -22.22 5.85
C VAL A 264 9.51 -23.05 6.64
N THR A 265 10.68 -23.27 6.08
CA THR A 265 11.82 -23.79 6.83
C THR A 265 12.65 -22.65 7.38
N ILE A 266 12.84 -22.67 8.70
CA ILE A 266 13.64 -21.69 9.43
C ILE A 266 14.81 -22.41 10.07
N GLU A 267 16.00 -21.84 9.99
CA GLU A 267 17.16 -22.35 10.73
C GLU A 267 16.88 -22.28 12.23
N THR A 268 17.10 -23.37 12.97
CA THR A 268 16.73 -23.47 14.40
C THR A 268 17.42 -22.37 15.25
N SER A 269 18.60 -21.92 14.85
CA SER A 269 19.32 -20.80 15.48
C SER A 269 18.60 -19.45 15.37
N LYS A 270 17.76 -19.26 14.33
CA LYS A 270 17.04 -18.03 14.01
C LYS A 270 15.60 -18.01 14.51
N VAL A 271 15.09 -19.11 15.08
CA VAL A 271 13.70 -19.23 15.56
C VAL A 271 13.33 -18.12 16.55
N TYR A 272 14.23 -17.77 17.47
CA TYR A 272 13.97 -16.69 18.42
C TYR A 272 13.78 -15.33 17.72
N ALA A 273 14.64 -15.03 16.74
CA ALA A 273 14.57 -13.79 15.96
C ALA A 273 13.31 -13.75 15.09
N ALA A 274 12.97 -14.86 14.42
CA ALA A 274 11.75 -15.01 13.63
C ALA A 274 10.50 -14.80 14.48
N LYS A 275 10.41 -15.46 15.65
CA LYS A 275 9.30 -15.28 16.59
C LYS A 275 9.19 -13.82 17.04
N LYS A 276 10.31 -13.19 17.43
CA LYS A 276 10.33 -11.79 17.86
C LYS A 276 9.83 -10.85 16.75
N LEU A 277 10.27 -11.08 15.52
CA LEU A 277 9.85 -10.30 14.34
C LEU A 277 8.35 -10.45 14.08
N LEU A 278 7.84 -11.69 14.00
CA LEU A 278 6.42 -11.97 13.80
C LEU A 278 5.56 -11.39 14.94
N THR A 279 6.00 -11.50 16.19
CA THR A 279 5.30 -10.89 17.33
C THR A 279 5.27 -9.35 17.27
N ALA A 280 6.30 -8.71 16.68
CA ALA A 280 6.36 -7.26 16.55
C ALA A 280 5.38 -6.73 15.49
N ILE A 281 5.16 -7.47 14.40
CA ILE A 281 4.30 -7.06 13.29
C ILE A 281 2.84 -7.56 13.41
N ARG A 282 2.46 -8.18 14.53
CA ARG A 282 1.15 -8.85 14.69
C ARG A 282 -0.07 -7.95 14.43
N ASP A 283 0.07 -6.66 14.68
CA ASP A 283 -1.00 -5.65 14.56
C ASP A 283 -0.72 -4.70 13.37
N THR A 284 0.24 -5.02 12.50
CA THR A 284 0.69 -4.15 11.41
C THR A 284 0.57 -4.85 10.06
N PRO A 285 -0.23 -4.31 9.12
CA PRO A 285 -0.28 -4.81 7.75
C PRO A 285 1.11 -4.94 7.15
N THR A 286 1.47 -6.11 6.63
CA THR A 286 2.82 -6.42 6.15
C THR A 286 2.70 -7.17 4.84
N VAL A 287 3.65 -6.97 3.93
CA VAL A 287 3.72 -7.78 2.70
C VAL A 287 4.49 -9.06 2.99
N PHE A 288 3.84 -10.19 2.81
CA PHE A 288 4.41 -11.52 2.92
C PHE A 288 4.77 -12.04 1.53
N ILE A 289 6.02 -12.50 1.36
CA ILE A 289 6.57 -12.93 0.07
C ILE A 289 7.03 -14.37 0.20
N GLY A 290 6.32 -15.30 -0.43
CA GLY A 290 6.76 -16.68 -0.59
C GLY A 290 7.97 -16.78 -1.50
N ASP A 291 7.76 -16.40 -2.77
CA ASP A 291 8.72 -16.39 -3.87
C ASP A 291 8.56 -15.10 -4.69
N GLU A 292 9.66 -14.42 -4.97
CA GLU A 292 9.69 -13.13 -5.66
C GLU A 292 9.29 -13.24 -7.14
N ASN A 293 9.42 -14.44 -7.73
CA ASN A 293 9.03 -14.68 -9.11
C ASN A 293 7.59 -15.19 -9.26
N ARG A 294 6.88 -15.38 -8.14
CA ARG A 294 5.49 -15.87 -8.11
C ARG A 294 4.62 -14.91 -7.32
N LEU A 295 4.06 -13.93 -8.03
CA LEU A 295 3.22 -12.89 -7.44
C LEU A 295 2.00 -13.48 -6.72
N GLU A 296 1.54 -14.67 -7.09
CA GLU A 296 0.43 -15.35 -6.38
C GLU A 296 0.79 -15.68 -4.93
N THR A 297 2.09 -15.74 -4.61
CA THR A 297 2.62 -15.96 -3.25
C THR A 297 2.99 -14.66 -2.53
N VAL A 298 2.60 -13.51 -3.08
CA VAL A 298 2.78 -12.19 -2.47
C VAL A 298 1.43 -11.74 -1.95
N VAL A 299 1.31 -11.59 -0.63
CA VAL A 299 0.04 -11.17 0.01
C VAL A 299 0.31 -10.01 0.94
N TYR A 300 -0.42 -8.91 0.75
CA TYR A 300 -0.45 -7.80 1.70
C TYR A 300 -1.58 -7.98 2.70
N GLY A 301 -1.26 -8.04 3.99
CA GLY A 301 -2.27 -8.19 5.03
C GLY A 301 -1.70 -8.50 6.39
N PHE A 302 -2.44 -9.25 7.21
CA PHE A 302 -2.01 -9.66 8.54
C PHE A 302 -1.94 -11.18 8.63
N PHE A 303 -1.09 -11.70 9.52
CA PHE A 303 -1.11 -13.12 9.81
C PHE A 303 -2.21 -13.43 10.85
N LYS A 304 -2.96 -14.51 10.63
CA LYS A 304 -3.94 -15.03 11.60
C LYS A 304 -3.27 -15.78 12.73
N ASP A 305 -2.34 -16.66 12.35
CA ASP A 305 -1.61 -17.52 13.27
C ASP A 305 -0.25 -17.89 12.67
N PHE A 306 0.71 -18.18 13.55
CA PHE A 306 1.96 -18.82 13.17
C PHE A 306 2.34 -19.88 14.20
N SER A 307 2.82 -21.02 13.71
CA SER A 307 3.32 -22.10 14.53
C SER A 307 4.73 -22.45 14.09
N ILE A 308 5.64 -22.57 15.05
CA ILE A 308 7.03 -23.00 14.81
C ILE A 308 7.26 -24.29 15.57
N VAL A 309 7.53 -25.36 14.84
CA VAL A 309 7.89 -26.67 15.37
C VAL A 309 9.41 -26.80 15.30
N LEU A 310 10.04 -27.02 16.45
CA LEU A 310 11.47 -27.31 16.57
C LEU A 310 11.76 -28.73 16.08
N SER A 311 11.68 -28.94 14.77
CA SER A 311 11.68 -30.27 14.15
C SER A 311 13.02 -30.99 14.29
N ASN A 312 14.14 -30.27 14.18
CA ASN A 312 15.47 -30.80 14.42
C ASN A 312 16.47 -29.70 14.84
N SER A 313 17.71 -30.09 15.14
CA SER A 313 18.74 -29.18 15.63
C SER A 313 19.22 -28.13 14.61
N ALA A 314 19.04 -28.39 13.31
CA ALA A 314 19.48 -27.50 12.23
C ALA A 314 18.32 -26.63 11.70
N ASN A 315 17.16 -27.25 11.48
CA ASN A 315 15.99 -26.69 10.82
C ASN A 315 14.73 -26.94 11.65
N SER A 316 13.89 -25.92 11.69
CA SER A 316 12.57 -25.91 12.30
C SER A 316 11.53 -25.64 11.22
N ALA A 317 10.39 -26.32 11.30
CA ALA A 317 9.28 -26.10 10.39
C ALA A 317 8.40 -24.98 10.96
N CYS A 318 7.94 -24.07 10.11
CA CYS A 318 7.06 -22.98 10.48
C CYS A 318 5.89 -22.91 9.50
N SER A 319 4.67 -22.84 10.02
CA SER A 319 3.49 -22.53 9.23
C SER A 319 3.02 -21.12 9.58
N ILE A 320 2.71 -20.31 8.56
CA ILE A 320 2.20 -18.95 8.71
C ILE A 320 0.94 -18.83 7.87
N GLN A 321 -0.19 -18.52 8.50
CA GLN A 321 -1.45 -18.27 7.79
C GLN A 321 -1.67 -16.77 7.66
N VAL A 322 -1.79 -16.29 6.43
CA VAL A 322 -1.95 -14.86 6.11
C VAL A 322 -3.32 -14.64 5.48
N GLU A 323 -4.00 -13.61 5.94
CA GLU A 323 -5.21 -13.06 5.32
C GLU A 323 -4.87 -11.69 4.74
N GLY A 324 -5.18 -11.53 3.47
CA GLY A 324 -4.97 -10.29 2.72
C GLY A 324 -5.92 -9.20 3.17
N LEU A 325 -5.53 -7.96 2.94
CA LEU A 325 -6.36 -6.77 3.08
C LEU A 325 -6.71 -6.25 1.69
N THR A 326 -7.99 -6.32 1.34
CA THR A 326 -8.57 -5.69 0.15
C THR A 326 -9.41 -4.51 0.55
#